data_AF-A0A352W2J1-F1
#
_entry.id   AF-A0A352W2J1-F1
#
_cell.length_a   1.000
_cell.length_b   1.000
_cell.length_c   1.000
_cell.angle_alpha   90.00
_cell.angle_beta   90.00
_cell.angle_gamma   90.00
#
_symmetry.space_group_name_H-M   'P 1'
#
loop_
_entity.id
_entity.type
_entity.pdbx_description
1 polymer ?
#
loop_
_entity_poly.entity_id
_entity_poly.type
_entity_poly.pdbx_seq_one_letter_code
_entity_poly.pdbx_strand_id
1 'polypeptide(L)'
;MKYKNTELHNIYDLIYSKELDGHIISRVPGKTRKKINPRAQNRVMEPAGSEIRFICPAGKIKLTISCPREPGQLVPFFGTFMARDKYTISGKTVIEIEYPERMKTLKNQYCSSLPFHPSVWRLKLRGTEMFVLHNIEGEGIAPPADSLLPEKCLLTYGTSITHGAAATLPHLSYAAQTARRLKYDLLNFGVGGSAFCEPAFTDFMAGLKTWDLATLCLSVNMLEEFSVKEFIKRAGYMIKKMSDNPKRHVFCISILPFFRDFGIIPDKKDLSCSAGDYRLALHEITEKLSRKNVHFISGNSLLEEIDGLSTHLIHPSDYGMIQIGEKLTQQITAIMKAG
;
A
#
# COMPACT_ATOMS: atom_id res chain seq x y z
N MET A 1 -8.61 -10.85 -6.06
CA MET A 1 -9.02 -11.80 -7.14
C MET A 1 -8.80 -13.24 -6.67
N LYS A 2 -9.32 -14.27 -7.34
CA LYS A 2 -9.05 -15.68 -6.98
C LYS A 2 -8.02 -16.30 -7.92
N TYR A 3 -7.14 -17.15 -7.41
CA TYR A 3 -6.23 -17.98 -8.19
C TYR A 3 -6.18 -19.38 -7.58
N LYS A 4 -6.64 -20.39 -8.33
CA LYS A 4 -6.93 -21.72 -7.78
C LYS A 4 -7.81 -21.58 -6.52
N ASN A 5 -7.37 -22.16 -5.40
CA ASN A 5 -8.10 -22.12 -4.13
C ASN A 5 -7.60 -21.02 -3.17
N THR A 6 -6.97 -19.96 -3.68
CA THR A 6 -6.51 -18.82 -2.87
C THR A 6 -7.10 -17.50 -3.33
N GLU A 7 -7.12 -16.54 -2.42
CA GLU A 7 -7.35 -15.13 -2.72
C GLU A 7 -6.01 -14.42 -2.94
N LEU A 8 -5.93 -13.64 -4.02
CA LEU A 8 -4.84 -12.72 -4.28
C LEU A 8 -5.30 -11.30 -3.96
N HIS A 9 -4.72 -10.73 -2.92
CA HIS A 9 -5.01 -9.39 -2.41
C HIS A 9 -4.01 -8.36 -2.95
N ASN A 10 -4.47 -7.14 -3.27
CA ASN A 10 -3.71 -6.12 -4.01
C ASN A 10 -3.19 -6.57 -5.39
N ILE A 11 -3.72 -7.66 -5.94
CA ILE A 11 -3.39 -8.16 -7.27
C ILE A 11 -4.66 -8.13 -8.11
N TYR A 12 -4.57 -7.46 -9.26
CA TYR A 12 -5.70 -7.17 -10.15
C TYR A 12 -5.46 -7.64 -11.59
N ASP A 13 -4.29 -8.19 -11.88
CA ASP A 13 -4.01 -8.86 -13.14
C ASP A 13 -3.01 -10.01 -12.94
N LEU A 14 -3.16 -11.05 -13.77
CA LEU A 14 -2.25 -12.19 -13.85
C LEU A 14 -1.83 -12.36 -15.31
N ILE A 15 -0.62 -11.92 -15.63
CA ILE A 15 -0.10 -11.94 -17.00
C ILE A 15 0.67 -13.24 -17.17
N TYR A 16 0.10 -14.20 -17.89
CA TYR A 16 0.82 -15.44 -18.20
C TYR A 16 2.02 -15.15 -19.09
N SER A 17 3.21 -15.60 -18.67
CA SER A 17 4.44 -15.56 -19.44
C SER A 17 4.82 -16.98 -19.85
N LYS A 18 4.90 -17.22 -21.16
CA LYS A 18 5.39 -18.50 -21.71
C LYS A 18 6.86 -18.74 -21.37
N GLU A 19 7.67 -17.68 -21.38
CA GLU A 19 9.11 -17.75 -21.10
C GLU A 19 9.38 -18.16 -19.64
N LEU A 20 8.59 -17.63 -18.70
CA LEU A 20 8.76 -17.91 -17.27
C LEU A 20 7.91 -19.09 -16.79
N ASP A 21 7.02 -19.60 -17.64
CA ASP A 21 6.01 -20.61 -17.31
C ASP A 21 5.27 -20.31 -16.00
N GLY A 22 4.61 -19.16 -15.96
CA GLY A 22 3.86 -18.71 -14.78
C GLY A 22 3.17 -17.38 -14.96
N HIS A 23 2.47 -16.93 -13.91
CA HIS A 23 1.69 -15.70 -13.94
C HIS A 23 2.42 -14.55 -13.24
N ILE A 24 2.81 -13.54 -14.01
CA ILE A 24 3.34 -12.29 -13.47
C ILE A 24 2.18 -11.54 -12.80
N ILE A 25 2.34 -11.18 -11.53
CA ILE A 25 1.32 -10.45 -10.78
C ILE A 25 1.39 -8.95 -11.10
N SER A 26 0.23 -8.28 -11.14
CA SER A 26 0.16 -6.82 -11.24
C SER A 26 -0.84 -6.23 -10.26
N ARG A 27 -0.51 -5.07 -9.69
CA ARG A 27 -1.40 -4.32 -8.77
C ARG A 27 -2.51 -3.57 -9.49
N VAL A 28 -2.51 -3.51 -10.83
CA VAL A 28 -3.57 -2.87 -11.61
C VAL A 28 -3.89 -3.70 -12.85
N PRO A 29 -5.13 -3.63 -13.39
CA PRO A 29 -5.47 -4.29 -14.65
C PRO A 29 -4.60 -3.79 -15.81
N GLY A 30 -4.27 -4.67 -16.77
CA GLY A 30 -3.46 -4.32 -17.93
C GLY A 30 -3.99 -3.15 -18.75
N LYS A 31 -5.32 -2.98 -18.83
CA LYS A 31 -5.97 -1.82 -19.47
C LYS A 31 -5.67 -0.48 -18.77
N THR A 32 -5.49 -0.50 -17.45
CA THR A 32 -5.12 0.66 -16.64
C THR A 32 -3.61 0.88 -16.75
N ARG A 33 -2.81 -0.20 -16.62
CA ARG A 33 -1.36 -0.14 -16.70
C ARG A 33 -0.87 0.50 -18.00
N LYS A 34 -1.47 0.19 -19.15
CA LYS A 34 -1.07 0.77 -20.44
C LYS A 34 -1.36 2.28 -20.58
N LYS A 35 -2.13 2.87 -19.66
CA LYS A 35 -2.60 4.27 -19.72
C LYS A 35 -1.98 5.17 -18.64
N ILE A 36 -1.07 4.66 -17.82
CA ILE A 36 -0.30 5.45 -16.84
C ILE A 36 1.13 5.68 -17.36
N ASN A 37 1.87 6.59 -16.74
CA ASN A 37 3.21 6.93 -17.22
C ASN A 37 4.17 5.72 -17.23
N PRO A 38 5.16 5.65 -18.14
CA PRO A 38 6.02 4.48 -18.30
C PRO A 38 6.69 3.97 -17.02
N ARG A 39 7.15 4.89 -16.16
CA ARG A 39 7.76 4.52 -14.87
C ARG A 39 6.74 3.86 -13.95
N ALA A 40 5.53 4.41 -13.86
CA ALA A 40 4.44 3.82 -13.08
C ALA A 40 4.02 2.44 -13.63
N GLN A 41 4.04 2.21 -14.95
CA GLN A 41 3.72 0.90 -15.54
C GLN A 41 4.62 -0.22 -14.99
N ASN A 42 5.88 0.10 -14.69
CA ASN A 42 6.82 -0.82 -14.06
C ASN A 42 6.58 -0.92 -12.54
N ARG A 43 6.38 0.20 -11.85
CA ARG A 43 6.18 0.24 -10.38
C ARG A 43 4.91 -0.48 -9.90
N VAL A 44 3.87 -0.55 -10.73
CA VAL A 44 2.66 -1.32 -10.39
C VAL A 44 2.83 -2.84 -10.55
N MET A 45 3.96 -3.30 -11.10
CA MET A 45 4.36 -4.71 -11.11
C MET A 45 5.11 -5.12 -9.83
N GLU A 46 5.60 -4.15 -9.05
CA GLU A 46 6.18 -4.39 -7.73
C GLU A 46 5.06 -4.72 -6.72
N PRO A 47 5.30 -5.61 -5.75
CA PRO A 47 4.23 -6.26 -4.99
C PRO A 47 3.83 -5.49 -3.73
N ALA A 48 3.88 -4.15 -3.70
CA ALA A 48 3.53 -3.40 -2.50
C ALA A 48 2.09 -3.72 -2.02
N GLY A 49 1.99 -4.16 -0.77
CA GLY A 49 0.75 -4.62 -0.16
C GLY A 49 0.18 -5.93 -0.74
N SER A 50 0.84 -6.56 -1.70
CA SER A 50 0.37 -7.81 -2.33
C SER A 50 0.50 -8.99 -1.39
N GLU A 51 -0.57 -9.78 -1.28
CA GLU A 51 -0.65 -10.94 -0.40
C GLU A 51 -1.34 -12.11 -1.11
N ILE A 52 -0.86 -13.33 -0.84
CA ILE A 52 -1.61 -14.57 -1.14
C ILE A 52 -2.30 -15.00 0.15
N ARG A 53 -3.63 -15.12 0.12
CA ARG A 53 -4.48 -15.36 1.30
C ARG A 53 -5.30 -16.63 1.16
N PHE A 54 -5.34 -17.42 2.22
CA PHE A 54 -6.08 -18.68 2.27
C PHE A 54 -6.22 -19.17 3.72
N ILE A 55 -7.04 -20.19 3.92
CA ILE A 55 -6.99 -21.08 5.08
C ILE A 55 -6.40 -22.42 4.64
N CYS A 56 -5.74 -23.12 5.55
CA CYS A 56 -5.23 -24.48 5.31
C CYS A 56 -5.32 -25.29 6.62
N PRO A 57 -6.40 -26.06 6.83
CA PRO A 57 -6.60 -26.85 8.05
C PRO A 57 -5.51 -27.91 8.26
N ALA A 58 -4.97 -28.48 7.18
CA ALA A 58 -3.86 -29.45 7.26
C ALA A 58 -2.56 -28.83 7.81
N GLY A 59 -2.46 -27.49 7.83
CA GLY A 59 -1.38 -26.79 8.51
C GLY A 59 -0.05 -26.78 7.75
N LYS A 60 0.02 -27.25 6.50
CA LYS A 60 1.24 -27.27 5.69
C LYS A 60 0.94 -26.98 4.23
N ILE A 61 1.78 -26.15 3.61
CA ILE A 61 1.70 -25.81 2.19
C ILE A 61 3.06 -25.84 1.51
N LYS A 62 3.04 -25.96 0.18
CA LYS A 62 4.17 -25.80 -0.72
C LYS A 62 3.84 -24.71 -1.75
N LEU A 63 4.62 -23.64 -1.79
CA LEU A 63 4.47 -22.53 -2.74
C LEU A 63 5.64 -22.55 -3.74
N THR A 64 5.32 -22.54 -5.03
CA THR A 64 6.30 -22.31 -6.10
C THR A 64 6.11 -20.91 -6.67
N ILE A 65 7.10 -20.05 -6.47
CA ILE A 65 7.08 -18.64 -6.82
C ILE A 65 8.47 -18.23 -7.35
N SER A 66 8.53 -17.22 -8.22
CA SER A 66 9.82 -16.70 -8.68
C SER A 66 9.93 -15.19 -8.67
N CYS A 67 11.16 -14.71 -8.58
CA CYS A 67 11.57 -13.33 -8.80
C CYS A 67 12.75 -13.37 -9.77
N PRO A 68 12.53 -13.13 -11.08
CA PRO A 68 13.47 -13.51 -12.13
C PRO A 68 14.65 -12.55 -12.31
N ARG A 69 14.56 -11.32 -11.80
CA ARG A 69 15.59 -10.29 -11.99
C ARG A 69 16.41 -10.07 -10.73
N GLU A 70 15.78 -9.56 -9.67
CA GLU A 70 16.42 -9.35 -8.37
C GLU A 70 15.72 -10.17 -7.29
N PRO A 71 16.40 -10.52 -6.19
CA PRO A 71 15.78 -11.23 -5.09
C PRO A 71 14.59 -10.46 -4.49
N GLY A 72 13.47 -11.15 -4.38
CA GLY A 72 12.30 -10.74 -3.62
C GLY A 72 12.28 -11.36 -2.23
N GLN A 73 11.31 -10.97 -1.41
CA GLN A 73 11.05 -11.56 -0.11
C GLN A 73 9.58 -11.94 0.05
N LEU A 74 9.35 -13.03 0.77
CA LEU A 74 8.04 -13.46 1.24
C LEU A 74 8.05 -13.57 2.75
N VAL A 75 7.07 -12.95 3.39
CA VAL A 75 6.91 -12.93 4.86
C VAL A 75 5.54 -13.52 5.20
N PRO A 76 5.49 -14.74 5.79
CA PRO A 76 4.24 -15.32 6.20
C PRO A 76 3.66 -14.60 7.42
N PHE A 77 2.34 -14.44 7.40
CA PHE A 77 1.55 -14.04 8.55
C PHE A 77 0.41 -15.04 8.75
N PHE A 78 0.04 -15.28 10.00
CA PHE A 78 -1.12 -16.06 10.42
C PHE A 78 -2.07 -15.10 11.14
N GLY A 79 -3.10 -14.65 10.44
CA GLY A 79 -3.91 -13.51 10.81
C GLY A 79 -3.07 -12.23 10.97
N THR A 80 -2.88 -11.80 12.22
CA THR A 80 -2.09 -10.60 12.58
C THR A 80 -0.66 -10.93 13.04
N PHE A 81 -0.36 -12.21 13.24
CA PHE A 81 0.91 -12.70 13.77
C PHE A 81 1.91 -12.89 12.64
N MET A 82 3.09 -12.27 12.74
CA MET A 82 4.17 -12.44 11.79
C MET A 82 4.94 -13.73 12.12
N ALA A 83 5.26 -14.54 11.11
CA ALA A 83 6.16 -15.66 11.27
C ALA A 83 7.60 -15.18 11.53
N ARG A 84 8.39 -16.01 12.22
CA ARG A 84 9.83 -15.76 12.39
C ARG A 84 10.56 -15.90 11.06
N ASP A 85 10.23 -16.96 10.32
CA ASP A 85 10.87 -17.28 9.05
C ASP A 85 10.44 -16.30 7.96
N LYS A 86 11.42 -15.93 7.14
CA LYS A 86 11.27 -15.06 5.97
C LYS A 86 12.01 -15.73 4.84
N TYR A 87 11.42 -15.71 3.66
CA TYR A 87 11.96 -16.43 2.51
C TYR A 87 12.47 -15.44 1.48
N THR A 88 13.72 -15.59 1.07
CA THR A 88 14.28 -14.88 -0.08
C THR A 88 13.91 -15.66 -1.35
N ILE A 89 13.33 -14.96 -2.32
CA ILE A 89 12.90 -15.53 -3.60
C ILE A 89 13.87 -15.06 -4.66
N SER A 90 14.67 -15.96 -5.22
CA SER A 90 15.60 -15.67 -6.31
C SER A 90 15.48 -16.73 -7.38
N GLY A 91 15.17 -16.33 -8.62
CA GLY A 91 14.75 -17.26 -9.65
C GLY A 91 13.51 -18.06 -9.21
N LYS A 92 13.32 -19.27 -9.73
CA LYS A 92 12.21 -20.17 -9.35
C LYS A 92 12.52 -20.87 -8.04
N THR A 93 11.73 -20.56 -7.01
CA THR A 93 11.91 -21.06 -5.65
C THR A 93 10.69 -21.86 -5.21
N VAL A 94 10.93 -22.97 -4.52
CA VAL A 94 9.91 -23.76 -3.84
C VAL A 94 10.05 -23.54 -2.34
N ILE A 95 8.96 -23.19 -1.68
CA ILE A 95 8.92 -22.86 -0.26
C ILE A 95 7.92 -23.77 0.43
N GLU A 96 8.34 -24.43 1.50
CA GLU A 96 7.43 -25.12 2.42
C GLU A 96 7.18 -24.26 3.65
N ILE A 97 5.90 -24.10 4.01
CA ILE A 97 5.49 -23.29 5.15
C ILE A 97 4.51 -24.10 5.99
N GLU A 98 4.74 -24.12 7.30
CA GLU A 98 3.95 -24.85 8.28
C GLU A 98 3.28 -23.90 9.28
N TYR A 99 2.10 -24.27 9.75
CA TYR A 99 1.36 -23.52 10.75
C TYR A 99 2.02 -23.69 12.12
N PRO A 100 2.34 -22.62 12.86
CA PRO A 100 3.09 -22.72 14.11
C PRO A 100 2.33 -23.53 15.18
N GLU A 101 2.99 -24.51 15.80
CA GLU A 101 2.37 -25.39 16.83
C GLU A 101 1.72 -24.60 17.98
N ARG A 102 2.41 -23.57 18.50
CA ARG A 102 1.87 -22.72 19.57
C ARG A 102 0.61 -21.96 19.16
N MET A 103 0.40 -21.72 17.87
CA MET A 103 -0.80 -21.05 17.40
C MET A 103 -2.00 -22.01 17.27
N LYS A 104 -1.77 -23.33 17.24
CA LYS A 104 -2.87 -24.33 17.23
C LYS A 104 -3.62 -24.36 18.57
N THR A 105 -2.95 -23.97 19.65
CA THR A 105 -3.54 -23.92 21.01
C THR A 105 -4.15 -22.56 21.35
N LEU A 106 -4.13 -21.62 20.41
CA LEU A 106 -4.61 -20.26 20.62
C LEU A 106 -6.14 -20.24 20.73
N LYS A 107 -6.64 -19.82 21.89
CA LYS A 107 -8.09 -19.79 22.17
C LYS A 107 -8.77 -18.61 21.47
N ASN A 108 -9.97 -18.84 20.93
CA ASN A 108 -10.76 -17.84 20.20
C ASN A 108 -11.00 -16.54 21.00
N GLN A 109 -11.11 -16.61 22.33
CA GLN A 109 -11.32 -15.42 23.18
C GLN A 109 -10.21 -14.36 23.07
N TYR A 110 -8.98 -14.77 22.74
CA TYR A 110 -7.86 -13.84 22.56
C TYR A 110 -7.77 -13.30 21.13
N CYS A 111 -8.59 -13.83 20.22
CA CYS A 111 -8.50 -13.54 18.78
C CYS A 111 -9.74 -12.85 18.22
N SER A 112 -10.86 -12.87 18.96
CA SER A 112 -12.14 -12.33 18.53
C SER A 112 -12.12 -10.85 18.15
N SER A 113 -11.18 -10.08 18.70
CA SER A 113 -11.02 -8.65 18.41
C SER A 113 -9.91 -8.33 17.41
N LEU A 114 -9.18 -9.33 16.92
CA LEU A 114 -8.12 -9.15 15.93
C LEU A 114 -8.72 -8.89 14.55
N PRO A 115 -8.12 -8.00 13.74
CA PRO A 115 -8.63 -7.68 12.41
C PRO A 115 -8.62 -8.87 11.45
N PHE A 116 -7.66 -9.78 11.62
CA PHE A 116 -7.58 -11.01 10.84
C PHE A 116 -7.58 -12.19 11.80
N HIS A 117 -8.44 -13.17 11.54
CA HIS A 117 -8.46 -14.40 12.31
C HIS A 117 -7.12 -15.17 12.13
N PRO A 118 -6.55 -15.78 13.19
CA PRO A 118 -5.26 -16.49 13.11
C PRO A 118 -5.19 -17.61 12.08
N SER A 119 -6.34 -18.22 11.73
CA SER A 119 -6.41 -19.27 10.71
C SER A 119 -6.17 -18.76 9.28
N VAL A 120 -6.19 -17.43 9.05
CA VAL A 120 -5.95 -16.84 7.73
C VAL A 120 -4.45 -16.74 7.49
N TRP A 121 -3.95 -17.55 6.57
CA TRP A 121 -2.60 -17.43 6.05
C TRP A 121 -2.53 -16.21 5.14
N ARG A 122 -1.51 -15.39 5.33
CA ARG A 122 -1.26 -14.17 4.54
C ARG A 122 0.21 -14.14 4.17
N LEU A 123 0.52 -14.63 2.97
CA LEU A 123 1.88 -14.63 2.46
C LEU A 123 2.16 -13.27 1.82
N LYS A 124 2.80 -12.37 2.56
CA LYS A 124 3.07 -11.00 2.11
C LYS A 124 4.33 -10.96 1.26
N LEU A 125 4.22 -10.33 0.10
CA LEU A 125 5.35 -10.15 -0.82
C LEU A 125 6.03 -8.81 -0.58
N ARG A 126 7.35 -8.77 -0.76
CA ARG A 126 8.19 -7.58 -0.67
C ARG A 126 9.26 -7.62 -1.73
N GLY A 127 9.52 -6.49 -2.38
CA GLY A 127 10.63 -6.35 -3.31
C GLY A 127 10.43 -5.15 -4.20
N THR A 128 11.43 -4.86 -5.01
CA THR A 128 11.41 -3.82 -6.06
C THR A 128 11.29 -4.43 -7.45
N GLU A 129 10.86 -5.69 -7.53
CA GLU A 129 10.80 -6.46 -8.76
C GLU A 129 9.47 -7.19 -8.93
N MET A 130 9.22 -7.64 -10.17
CA MET A 130 8.04 -8.42 -10.50
C MET A 130 8.15 -9.85 -9.95
N PHE A 131 7.04 -10.36 -9.41
CA PHE A 131 6.93 -11.75 -8.97
C PHE A 131 6.13 -12.56 -9.97
N VAL A 132 6.50 -13.84 -10.13
CA VAL A 132 5.76 -14.82 -10.93
C VAL A 132 5.22 -15.90 -10.02
N LEU A 133 3.90 -16.07 -10.01
CA LEU A 133 3.24 -17.15 -9.30
C LEU A 133 3.14 -18.37 -10.21
N HIS A 134 3.68 -19.51 -9.78
CA HIS A 134 3.61 -20.77 -10.53
C HIS A 134 2.55 -21.69 -9.91
N ASN A 135 2.72 -22.05 -8.65
CA ASN A 135 1.85 -23.04 -8.01
C ASN A 135 1.74 -22.84 -6.50
N ILE A 136 0.62 -23.28 -5.93
CA ILE A 136 0.44 -23.45 -4.49
C ILE A 136 -0.29 -24.77 -4.24
N GLU A 137 0.24 -25.57 -3.32
CA GLU A 137 -0.21 -26.92 -3.00
C GLU A 137 -0.35 -27.05 -1.49
N GLY A 138 -1.35 -27.81 -1.05
CA GLY A 138 -1.63 -28.08 0.35
C GLY A 138 -3.04 -28.64 0.51
N GLU A 139 -3.22 -29.54 1.47
CA GLU A 139 -4.50 -30.19 1.70
C GLU A 139 -5.49 -29.22 2.36
N GLY A 140 -6.70 -29.14 1.81
CA GLY A 140 -7.77 -28.28 2.33
C GLY A 140 -7.52 -26.77 2.16
N ILE A 141 -6.64 -26.35 1.25
CA ILE A 141 -6.50 -24.93 0.90
C ILE A 141 -7.83 -24.40 0.37
N ALA A 142 -8.30 -23.29 0.94
CA ALA A 142 -9.48 -22.57 0.48
C ALA A 142 -9.32 -21.06 0.69
N PRO A 143 -10.02 -20.20 -0.07
CA PRO A 143 -10.09 -18.78 0.22
C PRO A 143 -10.69 -18.55 1.62
N PRO A 144 -10.22 -17.55 2.38
CA PRO A 144 -10.83 -17.23 3.67
C PRO A 144 -12.27 -16.74 3.47
N ALA A 145 -13.15 -17.04 4.42
CA ALA A 145 -14.47 -16.42 4.47
C ALA A 145 -14.36 -14.95 4.91
N ASP A 146 -15.29 -14.10 4.46
CA ASP A 146 -15.29 -12.67 4.79
C ASP A 146 -15.29 -12.41 6.31
N SER A 147 -15.94 -13.29 7.09
CA SER A 147 -15.97 -13.20 8.56
C SER A 147 -14.61 -13.41 9.25
N LEU A 148 -13.60 -13.88 8.52
CA LEU A 148 -12.23 -14.07 9.01
C LEU A 148 -11.31 -12.88 8.67
N LEU A 149 -11.81 -11.93 7.88
CA LEU A 149 -11.09 -10.77 7.37
C LEU A 149 -11.63 -9.47 7.99
N PRO A 150 -10.89 -8.35 7.88
CA PRO A 150 -11.43 -7.05 8.23
C PRO A 150 -12.65 -6.71 7.36
N GLU A 151 -13.73 -6.24 8.00
CA GLU A 151 -14.94 -5.80 7.29
C GLU A 151 -14.70 -4.52 6.47
N LYS A 152 -13.80 -3.67 6.96
CA LYS A 152 -13.50 -2.35 6.39
C LYS A 152 -12.16 -2.35 5.68
N CYS A 153 -12.04 -1.53 4.64
CA CYS A 153 -10.82 -1.44 3.86
C CYS A 153 -10.35 0.00 3.65
N LEU A 154 -9.06 0.19 3.90
CA LEU A 154 -8.29 1.40 3.65
C LEU A 154 -7.60 1.28 2.29
N LEU A 155 -7.92 2.20 1.38
CA LEU A 155 -7.17 2.42 0.14
C LEU A 155 -6.10 3.48 0.35
N THR A 156 -4.88 3.23 -0.11
CA THR A 156 -3.81 4.22 -0.07
C THR A 156 -3.25 4.46 -1.47
N TYR A 157 -3.00 5.72 -1.80
CA TYR A 157 -2.29 6.13 -3.00
C TYR A 157 -1.31 7.25 -2.67
N GLY A 158 -0.17 7.25 -3.34
CA GLY A 158 0.88 8.25 -3.14
C GLY A 158 2.22 7.77 -3.66
N THR A 159 3.31 8.29 -3.08
CA THR A 159 4.67 8.14 -3.59
C THR A 159 5.32 6.81 -3.24
N SER A 160 6.65 6.73 -3.38
CA SER A 160 7.49 5.68 -2.81
C SER A 160 7.32 5.54 -1.30
N ILE A 161 6.94 6.60 -0.59
CA ILE A 161 6.65 6.55 0.85
C ILE A 161 5.39 5.70 1.09
N THR A 162 4.30 5.95 0.34
CA THR A 162 3.08 5.13 0.40
C THR A 162 3.32 3.70 -0.05
N HIS A 163 4.16 3.51 -1.06
CA HIS A 163 4.61 2.19 -1.52
C HIS A 163 5.32 1.39 -0.41
N GLY A 164 5.93 2.07 0.56
CA GLY A 164 6.74 1.46 1.61
C GLY A 164 8.17 1.18 1.17
N ALA A 165 8.73 1.96 0.24
CA ALA A 165 10.03 1.71 -0.38
C ALA A 165 11.20 1.59 0.63
N ALA A 166 11.16 2.37 1.71
CA ALA A 166 12.20 2.36 2.76
C ALA A 166 11.83 1.50 3.98
N ALA A 167 10.65 0.88 3.99
CA ALA A 167 10.25 0.01 5.09
C ALA A 167 11.03 -1.32 5.02
N THR A 168 11.60 -1.74 6.15
CA THR A 168 12.38 -2.99 6.21
C THR A 168 11.51 -4.21 5.92
N LEU A 169 10.23 -4.17 6.32
CA LEU A 169 9.23 -5.20 6.04
C LEU A 169 7.87 -4.58 5.68
N PRO A 170 6.99 -5.28 4.95
CA PRO A 170 5.75 -4.67 4.43
C PRO A 170 4.84 -4.10 5.51
N HIS A 171 4.82 -4.73 6.69
CA HIS A 171 4.00 -4.31 7.82
C HIS A 171 4.52 -3.05 8.53
N LEU A 172 5.75 -2.62 8.25
CA LEU A 172 6.35 -1.42 8.83
C LEU A 172 6.07 -0.15 8.01
N SER A 173 5.54 -0.28 6.78
CA SER A 173 5.08 0.88 6.03
C SER A 173 3.99 1.65 6.78
N TYR A 174 3.97 2.98 6.67
CA TYR A 174 2.96 3.79 7.37
C TYR A 174 1.53 3.37 6.97
N ALA A 175 1.32 2.99 5.70
CA ALA A 175 0.04 2.51 5.21
C ALA A 175 -0.42 1.24 5.96
N ALA A 176 0.49 0.28 6.19
CA ALA A 176 0.21 -0.92 6.97
C ALA A 176 0.01 -0.61 8.46
N GLN A 177 0.77 0.33 9.00
CA GLN A 177 0.65 0.78 10.39
C GLN A 177 -0.71 1.46 10.65
N THR A 178 -1.18 2.29 9.72
CA THR A 178 -2.51 2.92 9.77
C THR A 178 -3.63 1.88 9.64
N ALA A 179 -3.58 1.01 8.62
CA ALA A 179 -4.58 -0.04 8.42
C ALA A 179 -4.69 -0.97 9.66
N ARG A 180 -3.56 -1.38 10.24
CA ARG A 180 -3.51 -2.22 11.44
C ARG A 180 -4.21 -1.57 12.62
N ARG A 181 -3.99 -0.27 12.87
CA ARG A 181 -4.58 0.45 14.00
C ARG A 181 -6.07 0.75 13.81
N LEU A 182 -6.48 1.03 12.56
CA LEU A 182 -7.89 1.15 12.21
C LEU A 182 -8.62 -0.19 12.21
N LYS A 183 -7.89 -1.32 12.24
CA LYS A 183 -8.39 -2.68 12.01
C LYS A 183 -9.03 -2.85 10.63
N TYR A 184 -8.47 -2.17 9.63
CA TYR A 184 -8.92 -2.23 8.24
C TYR A 184 -8.00 -3.15 7.44
N ASP A 185 -8.55 -3.74 6.38
CA ASP A 185 -7.73 -4.30 5.33
C ASP A 185 -7.05 -3.18 4.53
N LEU A 186 -5.94 -3.46 3.86
CA LEU A 186 -5.13 -2.46 3.17
C LEU A 186 -5.07 -2.72 1.67
N LEU A 187 -5.56 -1.79 0.87
CA LEU A 187 -5.20 -1.68 -0.54
C LEU A 187 -4.09 -0.64 -0.70
N ASN A 188 -2.92 -1.04 -1.22
CA ASN A 188 -1.77 -0.14 -1.38
C ASN A 188 -1.43 0.08 -2.86
N PHE A 189 -1.78 1.26 -3.36
CA PHE A 189 -1.49 1.71 -4.72
C PHE A 189 -0.38 2.77 -4.76
N GLY A 190 0.52 2.80 -3.77
CA GLY A 190 1.70 3.67 -3.80
C GLY A 190 2.59 3.40 -5.02
N VAL A 191 3.20 4.46 -5.58
CA VAL A 191 4.00 4.40 -6.80
C VAL A 191 5.29 5.23 -6.64
N GLY A 192 6.44 4.56 -6.66
CA GLY A 192 7.75 5.20 -6.50
C GLY A 192 8.14 6.11 -7.66
N GLY A 193 8.44 7.38 -7.35
CA GLY A 193 8.95 8.38 -8.32
C GLY A 193 8.03 8.66 -9.53
N SER A 194 6.76 8.23 -9.50
CA SER A 194 5.85 8.35 -10.65
C SER A 194 4.35 8.40 -10.27
N ALA A 195 4.00 8.73 -9.03
CA ALA A 195 2.63 9.02 -8.61
C ALA A 195 2.17 10.40 -9.11
N PHE A 196 1.60 10.47 -10.32
CA PHE A 196 1.25 11.73 -11.01
C PHE A 196 -0.26 11.97 -11.13
N CYS A 197 -1.06 11.26 -10.34
CA CYS A 197 -2.52 11.36 -10.31
C CYS A 197 -3.19 11.19 -11.69
N GLU A 198 -2.73 10.23 -12.48
CA GLU A 198 -3.28 10.02 -13.82
C GLU A 198 -4.75 9.58 -13.78
N PRO A 199 -5.60 10.14 -14.65
CA PRO A 199 -7.02 9.82 -14.67
C PRO A 199 -7.32 8.32 -14.76
N ALA A 200 -6.56 7.56 -15.57
CA ALA A 200 -6.77 6.12 -15.69
C ALA A 200 -6.54 5.35 -14.37
N PHE A 201 -5.56 5.78 -13.56
CA PHE A 201 -5.30 5.18 -12.25
C PHE A 201 -6.39 5.61 -11.26
N THR A 202 -6.73 6.90 -11.23
CA THR A 202 -7.84 7.43 -10.44
C THR A 202 -9.14 6.68 -10.71
N ASP A 203 -9.54 6.55 -11.97
CA ASP A 203 -10.81 5.93 -12.36
C ASP A 203 -10.85 4.45 -11.98
N PHE A 204 -9.72 3.76 -12.10
CA PHE A 204 -9.58 2.40 -11.62
C PHE A 204 -9.82 2.32 -10.10
N MET A 205 -9.13 3.12 -9.30
CA MET A 205 -9.25 3.11 -7.84
C MET A 205 -10.64 3.53 -7.36
N ALA A 206 -11.21 4.59 -7.96
CA ALA A 206 -12.55 5.07 -7.65
C ALA A 206 -13.63 4.02 -7.99
N GLY A 207 -13.41 3.26 -9.08
CA GLY A 207 -14.30 2.18 -9.52
C GLY A 207 -14.26 0.92 -8.64
N LEU A 208 -13.29 0.79 -7.73
CA LEU A 208 -13.24 -0.33 -6.79
C LEU A 208 -14.41 -0.25 -5.80
N LYS A 209 -15.08 -1.39 -5.61
CA LYS A 209 -16.21 -1.51 -4.67
C LYS A 209 -15.76 -1.80 -3.22
N THR A 210 -14.51 -2.19 -3.04
CA THR A 210 -14.01 -2.86 -1.85
C THR A 210 -13.44 -1.95 -0.76
N TRP A 211 -13.45 -0.63 -0.92
CA TRP A 211 -12.85 0.30 0.06
C TRP A 211 -13.87 1.26 0.67
N ASP A 212 -13.62 1.65 1.91
CA ASP A 212 -14.46 2.52 2.74
C ASP A 212 -13.80 3.88 3.03
N LEU A 213 -12.47 3.87 3.14
CA LEU A 213 -11.65 5.03 3.45
C LEU A 213 -10.46 5.07 2.49
N ALA A 214 -10.09 6.27 2.03
CA ALA A 214 -8.89 6.47 1.22
C ALA A 214 -7.94 7.47 1.87
N THR A 215 -6.63 7.20 1.82
CA THR A 215 -5.59 8.20 2.08
C THR A 215 -4.81 8.48 0.80
N LEU A 216 -4.70 9.75 0.44
CA LEU A 216 -4.04 10.23 -0.76
C LEU A 216 -2.85 11.08 -0.34
N CYS A 217 -1.66 10.49 -0.27
CA CYS A 217 -0.41 11.21 0.01
C CYS A 217 0.12 11.80 -1.29
N LEU A 218 -0.41 12.96 -1.65
CA LEU A 218 -0.19 13.60 -2.95
C LEU A 218 1.03 14.52 -2.90
N SER A 219 1.77 14.53 -3.99
CA SER A 219 3.12 13.96 -3.96
C SER A 219 4.23 14.96 -4.30
N VAL A 220 5.38 14.74 -3.64
CA VAL A 220 6.71 15.30 -3.93
C VAL A 220 7.25 14.96 -5.32
N ASN A 221 6.84 13.84 -5.92
CA ASN A 221 7.32 13.41 -7.24
C ASN A 221 6.91 14.38 -8.35
N MET A 222 5.88 15.19 -8.12
CA MET A 222 5.38 16.16 -9.08
C MET A 222 6.11 17.50 -9.01
N LEU A 223 6.84 17.79 -7.91
CA LEU A 223 7.54 19.07 -7.70
C LEU A 223 8.55 19.38 -8.80
N GLU A 224 9.24 18.37 -9.31
CA GLU A 224 10.28 18.54 -10.34
C GLU A 224 9.71 18.50 -11.77
N GLU A 225 8.46 18.05 -11.94
CA GLU A 225 7.90 17.70 -13.25
C GLU A 225 6.73 18.60 -13.67
N PHE A 226 6.00 19.19 -12.71
CA PHE A 226 4.77 19.92 -12.97
C PHE A 226 4.73 21.26 -12.24
N SER A 227 4.13 22.26 -12.89
CA SER A 227 3.75 23.51 -12.23
C SER A 227 2.64 23.27 -11.19
N VAL A 228 2.50 24.19 -10.23
CA VAL A 228 1.38 24.18 -9.26
C VAL A 228 0.02 24.13 -9.96
N LYS A 229 -0.13 24.82 -11.10
CA LYS A 229 -1.38 24.81 -11.90
C LYS A 229 -1.73 23.40 -12.41
N GLU A 230 -0.74 22.68 -12.92
CA GLU A 230 -0.95 21.32 -13.42
C GLU A 230 -1.17 20.33 -12.25
N PHE A 231 -0.49 20.54 -11.12
CA PHE A 231 -0.79 19.80 -9.89
C PHE A 231 -2.25 19.98 -9.44
N ILE A 232 -2.75 21.22 -9.39
CA ILE A 232 -4.15 21.51 -9.02
C ILE A 232 -5.13 20.76 -9.92
N LYS A 233 -4.90 20.77 -11.24
CA LYS A 233 -5.75 20.06 -12.20
C LYS A 233 -5.77 18.55 -11.92
N ARG A 234 -4.60 17.93 -11.73
CA ARG A 234 -4.45 16.48 -11.55
C ARG A 234 -4.95 15.99 -10.19
N ALA A 235 -4.49 16.62 -9.11
CA ALA A 235 -4.93 16.30 -7.76
C ALA A 235 -6.42 16.60 -7.58
N GLY A 236 -6.91 17.72 -8.13
CA GLY A 236 -8.33 18.07 -8.11
C GLY A 236 -9.21 17.03 -8.80
N TYR A 237 -8.81 16.53 -9.99
CA TYR A 237 -9.51 15.42 -10.64
C TYR A 237 -9.56 14.18 -9.75
N MET A 238 -8.41 13.78 -9.19
CA MET A 238 -8.32 12.60 -8.33
C MET A 238 -9.21 12.72 -7.11
N ILE A 239 -9.10 13.81 -6.35
CA ILE A 239 -9.84 14.01 -5.11
C ILE A 239 -11.34 14.06 -5.40
N LYS A 240 -11.76 14.80 -6.44
CA LYS A 240 -13.16 14.84 -6.87
C LYS A 240 -13.65 13.43 -7.21
N LYS A 241 -12.94 12.69 -8.05
CA LYS A 241 -13.39 11.36 -8.50
C LYS A 241 -13.44 10.34 -7.36
N MET A 242 -12.43 10.33 -6.50
CA MET A 242 -12.37 9.42 -5.35
C MET A 242 -13.47 9.72 -4.32
N SER A 243 -13.86 10.99 -4.16
CA SER A 243 -14.87 11.39 -3.18
C SER A 243 -16.31 11.45 -3.72
N ASP A 244 -16.57 11.00 -4.96
CA ASP A 244 -17.92 11.05 -5.57
C ASP A 244 -18.96 10.24 -4.79
N ASN A 245 -18.53 9.20 -4.06
CA ASN A 245 -19.39 8.51 -3.10
C ASN A 245 -19.29 9.18 -1.72
N PRO A 246 -20.33 9.88 -1.23
CA PRO A 246 -20.29 10.60 0.03
C PRO A 246 -20.14 9.70 1.27
N LYS A 247 -20.40 8.38 1.13
CA LYS A 247 -20.20 7.41 2.22
C LYS A 247 -18.73 7.03 2.43
N ARG A 248 -17.85 7.38 1.49
CA ARG A 248 -16.42 7.05 1.54
C ARG A 248 -15.61 8.28 1.85
N HIS A 249 -14.82 8.22 2.92
CA HIS A 249 -14.00 9.35 3.34
C HIS A 249 -12.65 9.34 2.63
N VAL A 250 -12.23 10.50 2.15
CA VAL A 250 -10.97 10.72 1.43
C VAL A 250 -10.11 11.71 2.21
N PHE A 251 -8.99 11.24 2.72
CA PHE A 251 -8.02 12.03 3.48
C PHE A 251 -6.85 12.40 2.56
N CYS A 252 -6.75 13.67 2.23
CA CYS A 252 -5.71 14.23 1.36
C CYS A 252 -4.54 14.69 2.23
N ILE A 253 -3.44 13.96 2.14
CA ILE A 253 -2.22 14.20 2.92
C ILE A 253 -1.27 15.02 2.04
N SER A 254 -0.85 16.18 2.52
CA SER A 254 0.13 17.01 1.84
C SER A 254 1.54 16.40 1.88
N ILE A 255 2.46 16.97 1.11
CA ILE A 255 3.87 16.54 1.09
C ILE A 255 4.43 16.45 2.52
N LEU A 256 4.92 15.26 2.88
CA LEU A 256 5.64 15.00 4.14
C LEU A 256 6.96 15.79 4.16
N PRO A 257 7.47 16.19 5.34
CA PRO A 257 8.78 16.83 5.43
C PRO A 257 9.91 16.00 4.82
N PHE A 258 10.83 16.70 4.16
CA PHE A 258 12.05 16.14 3.57
C PHE A 258 13.19 17.16 3.67
N PHE A 259 14.40 16.80 3.22
CA PHE A 259 15.63 17.59 3.43
C PHE A 259 15.50 19.10 3.17
N ARG A 260 14.72 19.53 2.16
CA ARG A 260 14.54 20.97 1.84
C ARG A 260 13.79 21.74 2.93
N ASP A 261 12.88 21.09 3.66
CA ASP A 261 12.16 21.70 4.78
C ASP A 261 13.09 22.01 5.96
N PHE A 262 14.24 21.34 6.03
CA PHE A 262 15.27 21.54 7.05
C PHE A 262 16.43 22.41 6.55
N GLY A 263 16.23 23.16 5.45
CA GLY A 263 17.25 24.06 4.90
C GLY A 263 18.40 23.36 4.19
N ILE A 264 18.32 22.04 3.96
CA ILE A 264 19.34 21.29 3.25
C ILE A 264 19.09 21.44 1.75
N ILE A 265 20.08 21.88 0.99
CA ILE A 265 19.97 22.12 -0.45
C ILE A 265 21.22 21.52 -1.10
N PRO A 266 21.23 20.21 -1.40
CA PRO A 266 22.39 19.53 -1.94
C PRO A 266 22.67 19.96 -3.39
N ASP A 267 21.63 20.33 -4.14
CA ASP A 267 21.72 20.84 -5.51
C ASP A 267 21.02 22.21 -5.62
N LYS A 268 21.72 23.20 -6.20
CA LYS A 268 21.14 24.50 -6.63
C LYS A 268 20.23 24.37 -7.86
N LYS A 269 19.48 23.28 -7.98
CA LYS A 269 18.43 23.19 -9.00
C LYS A 269 17.31 24.15 -8.62
N ASP A 270 17.08 25.13 -9.49
CA ASP A 270 15.91 26.00 -9.42
C ASP A 270 14.67 25.15 -9.66
N LEU A 271 13.94 24.86 -8.59
CA LEU A 271 12.62 24.27 -8.69
C LEU A 271 11.65 25.35 -9.21
N SER A 272 10.78 24.97 -10.14
CA SER A 272 9.74 25.88 -10.65
C SER A 272 8.72 26.31 -9.58
N CYS A 273 8.70 25.63 -8.43
CA CYS A 273 7.83 25.89 -7.28
C CYS A 273 8.38 25.23 -6.01
N SER A 274 7.92 25.70 -4.86
CA SER A 274 8.30 25.14 -3.55
C SER A 274 7.35 24.02 -3.10
N ALA A 275 7.82 23.19 -2.15
CA ALA A 275 6.94 22.24 -1.47
C ALA A 275 5.81 22.96 -0.70
N GLY A 276 6.06 24.18 -0.20
CA GLY A 276 5.05 25.02 0.44
C GLY A 276 3.89 25.36 -0.51
N ASP A 277 4.20 25.70 -1.76
CA ASP A 277 3.17 26.02 -2.77
C ASP A 277 2.27 24.80 -3.06
N TYR A 278 2.86 23.60 -3.12
CA TYR A 278 2.10 22.37 -3.30
C TYR A 278 1.24 22.01 -2.09
N ARG A 279 1.75 22.21 -0.87
CA ARG A 279 0.97 21.99 0.36
C ARG A 279 -0.22 22.94 0.43
N LEU A 280 -0.01 24.23 0.14
CA LEU A 280 -1.07 25.23 0.08
C LEU A 280 -2.08 24.89 -1.02
N ALA A 281 -1.62 24.57 -2.21
CA ALA A 281 -2.50 24.21 -3.33
C ALA A 281 -3.37 22.98 -2.99
N LEU A 282 -2.83 21.96 -2.33
CA LEU A 282 -3.62 20.80 -1.91
C LEU A 282 -4.71 21.18 -0.90
N HIS A 283 -4.37 22.01 0.09
CA HIS A 283 -5.33 22.51 1.06
C HIS A 283 -6.45 23.32 0.36
N GLU A 284 -6.10 24.21 -0.57
CA GLU A 284 -7.09 24.96 -1.34
C GLU A 284 -8.00 24.05 -2.19
N ILE A 285 -7.47 22.96 -2.77
CA ILE A 285 -8.30 21.99 -3.52
C ILE A 285 -9.34 21.36 -2.62
N THR A 286 -8.96 20.93 -1.41
CA THR A 286 -9.89 20.31 -0.46
C THR A 286 -10.95 21.30 0.01
N GLU A 287 -10.56 22.53 0.33
CA GLU A 287 -11.50 23.60 0.73
C GLU A 287 -12.46 23.95 -0.40
N LYS A 288 -11.96 24.20 -1.62
CA LYS A 288 -12.79 24.57 -2.79
C LYS A 288 -13.75 23.47 -3.21
N LEU A 289 -13.41 22.20 -3.00
CA LEU A 289 -14.31 21.09 -3.30
C LEU A 289 -15.46 21.01 -2.28
N SER A 290 -15.25 21.50 -1.05
CA SER A 290 -16.25 21.67 0.02
C SER A 290 -17.16 20.44 0.25
N ARG A 291 -16.59 19.23 0.14
CA ARG A 291 -17.30 17.96 0.36
C ARG A 291 -17.06 17.47 1.79
N LYS A 292 -18.12 17.15 2.53
CA LYS A 292 -18.05 16.66 3.93
C LYS A 292 -17.20 15.39 4.13
N ASN A 293 -17.06 14.58 3.09
CA ASN A 293 -16.26 13.35 3.09
C ASN A 293 -14.83 13.56 2.57
N VAL A 294 -14.39 14.80 2.35
CA VAL A 294 -13.02 15.14 1.94
C VAL A 294 -12.34 15.90 3.06
N HIS A 295 -11.17 15.42 3.47
CA HIS A 295 -10.45 15.91 4.65
C HIS A 295 -9.01 16.24 4.28
N PHE A 296 -8.51 17.37 4.74
CA PHE A 296 -7.10 17.73 4.59
C PHE A 296 -6.31 17.28 5.82
N ILE A 297 -5.12 16.71 5.60
CA ILE A 297 -4.15 16.39 6.64
C ILE A 297 -2.79 16.98 6.23
N SER A 298 -2.23 17.81 7.10
CA SER A 298 -0.89 18.36 6.89
C SER A 298 0.17 17.28 7.06
N GLY A 299 0.99 17.05 6.04
CA GLY A 299 2.14 16.14 6.11
C GLY A 299 3.11 16.50 7.22
N ASN A 300 3.27 17.80 7.53
CA ASN A 300 4.12 18.29 8.62
C ASN A 300 3.64 17.82 10.00
N SER A 301 2.33 17.58 10.16
CA SER A 301 1.78 17.07 11.41
C SER A 301 1.94 15.56 11.59
N LEU A 302 2.39 14.84 10.56
CA LEU A 302 2.57 13.38 10.59
C LEU A 302 4.01 12.97 10.85
N LEU A 303 4.97 13.81 10.46
CA LEU A 303 6.41 13.61 10.65
C LEU A 303 7.02 14.98 10.92
N GLU A 304 7.39 15.25 12.16
CA GLU A 304 7.86 16.59 12.58
C GLU A 304 9.39 16.67 12.61
N GLU A 305 10.03 15.61 13.10
CA GLU A 305 11.46 15.58 13.36
C GLU A 305 12.24 14.92 12.21
N ILE A 306 13.43 15.45 11.94
CA ILE A 306 14.30 14.98 10.86
C ILE A 306 14.83 13.55 11.09
N ASP A 307 14.91 13.11 12.35
CA ASP A 307 15.39 11.77 12.74
C ASP A 307 14.43 10.63 12.36
N GLY A 308 13.19 10.96 12.00
CA GLY A 308 12.26 10.03 11.38
C GLY A 308 12.59 9.72 9.92
N LEU A 309 13.51 10.45 9.28
CA LEU A 309 13.97 10.20 7.91
C LEU A 309 15.16 9.23 7.86
N SER A 310 15.32 8.57 6.72
CA SER A 310 16.50 7.76 6.39
C SER A 310 17.70 8.63 6.04
N THR A 311 18.87 8.00 5.81
CA THR A 311 20.15 8.69 5.56
C THR A 311 20.17 9.65 4.38
N HIS A 312 19.27 9.50 3.41
CA HIS A 312 19.14 10.42 2.27
C HIS A 312 18.06 11.50 2.49
N LEU A 313 17.46 11.56 3.68
CA LEU A 313 16.59 12.63 4.15
C LEU A 313 15.34 12.89 3.27
N ILE A 314 14.80 11.86 2.63
CA ILE A 314 13.53 11.92 1.85
C ILE A 314 12.52 10.88 2.31
N HIS A 315 12.96 9.64 2.53
CA HIS A 315 12.08 8.54 2.87
C HIS A 315 12.11 8.38 4.40
N PRO A 316 10.95 8.22 5.05
CA PRO A 316 10.92 7.87 6.47
C PRO A 316 11.61 6.51 6.71
N SER A 317 12.38 6.42 7.80
CA SER A 317 12.87 5.15 8.33
C SER A 317 11.71 4.31 8.90
N ASP A 318 11.96 3.09 9.37
CA ASP A 318 10.90 2.31 10.05
C ASP A 318 10.29 3.07 11.24
N TYR A 319 11.11 3.81 12.00
CA TYR A 319 10.64 4.66 13.09
C TYR A 319 9.69 5.75 12.59
N GLY A 320 10.10 6.51 11.56
CA GLY A 320 9.26 7.54 10.97
C GLY A 320 7.98 6.99 10.33
N MET A 321 8.04 5.83 9.67
CA MET A 321 6.85 5.17 9.11
C MET A 321 5.85 4.77 10.19
N ILE A 322 6.32 4.28 11.35
CA ILE A 322 5.46 3.95 12.49
C ILE A 322 4.82 5.21 13.05
N GLN A 323 5.59 6.28 13.25
CA GLN A 323 5.11 7.57 13.76
C GLN A 323 4.03 8.16 12.85
N ILE A 324 4.27 8.19 11.53
CA ILE A 324 3.30 8.63 10.53
C ILE A 324 2.02 7.79 10.64
N GLY A 325 2.16 6.46 10.71
CA GLY A 325 1.03 5.55 10.82
C GLY A 325 0.17 5.80 12.06
N GLU A 326 0.80 6.10 13.19
CA GLU A 326 0.16 6.45 14.47
C GLU A 326 -0.59 7.78 14.40
N LYS A 327 0.11 8.86 14.05
CA LYS A 327 -0.47 10.20 13.98
C LYS A 327 -1.59 10.27 12.95
N LEU A 328 -1.43 9.61 11.79
CA LEU A 328 -2.46 9.54 10.76
C LEU A 328 -3.71 8.82 11.28
N THR A 329 -3.55 7.71 12.01
CA THR A 329 -4.69 7.00 12.61
C THR A 329 -5.42 7.88 13.63
N GLN A 330 -4.67 8.59 14.48
CA GLN A 330 -5.24 9.50 15.49
C GLN A 330 -6.08 10.60 14.83
N GLN A 331 -5.55 11.26 13.79
CA GLN A 331 -6.26 12.31 13.08
C GLN A 331 -7.50 11.78 12.34
N ILE A 332 -7.38 10.65 11.62
CA ILE A 332 -8.52 10.00 10.99
C ILE A 332 -9.61 9.70 12.03
N THR A 333 -9.24 9.10 13.16
CA THR A 333 -10.20 8.73 14.21
C THR A 333 -10.87 9.95 14.82
N ALA A 334 -10.13 11.04 15.04
CA ALA A 334 -10.67 12.28 15.57
C ALA A 334 -11.69 12.92 14.61
N ILE A 335 -11.35 13.02 13.32
CA ILE A 335 -12.22 13.55 12.28
C ILE A 335 -13.49 12.71 12.14
N MET A 336 -13.36 11.38 12.09
CA MET A 336 -14.50 10.47 11.96
C MET A 336 -15.42 10.44 13.18
N LYS A 337 -14.96 10.90 14.35
CA LYS A 337 -15.79 11.04 15.56
C LYS A 337 -16.50 12.40 15.63
N ALA A 338 -15.97 13.42 14.95
CA ALA A 338 -16.48 14.78 15.02
C ALA A 338 -17.59 15.07 13.98
N GLY A 339 -17.69 14.26 12.92
CA GLY A 339 -18.71 14.39 11.85
C GLY A 339 -19.84 13.39 11.98
#